data_AF-A0A7W9QPG8-F1
#
_entry.id   AF-A0A7W9QPG8-F1
#
_cell.length_a   1.000
_cell.length_b   1.000
_cell.length_c   1.000
_cell.angle_alpha   90.00
_cell.angle_beta   90.00
_cell.angle_gamma   90.00
#
_symmetry.space_group_name_H-M   'P 1'
#
loop_
_entity.id
_entity.type
_entity.pdbx_description
1 polymer ?
#
loop_
_entity_poly.entity_id
_entity_poly.type
_entity_poly.pdbx_seq_one_letter_code
_entity_poly.pdbx_strand_id
1 'polypeptide(L)'
;MKKADRHFALVAVLCLLAACHGDGGKQPDAAPTPSPVATHATAAADSVPDTVERWEQLAPANDIYQRPPPRIGTAWRGDAAVMDQAAPVDDGPSVVNGMPIDHSGTQRAAQFGSSQVVKGLEGKRFALDGYVVPLESDDEGKVSELLFVPFYGACIHVPPPPPNQILHVVLRTPIDVPELWDPFHLQGRLHLADFKADIANATYEAEDATITPVQG
;
A
#
# COMPACT_ATOMS: atom_id res chain seq x y z
N MET A 1 19.61 -86.25 -36.01
CA MET A 1 21.04 -86.30 -36.39
C MET A 1 21.88 -85.82 -35.22
N LYS A 2 22.91 -86.60 -34.85
CA LYS A 2 23.90 -86.35 -33.78
C LYS A 2 24.89 -85.26 -34.20
N LYS A 3 25.27 -84.36 -33.29
CA LYS A 3 26.61 -84.34 -32.67
C LYS A 3 26.70 -83.35 -31.52
N ALA A 4 27.35 -83.81 -30.46
CA ALA A 4 27.83 -83.06 -29.31
C ALA A 4 29.27 -82.56 -29.58
N ASP A 5 29.73 -81.59 -28.79
CA ASP A 5 31.00 -81.61 -28.02
C ASP A 5 31.21 -80.21 -27.38
N ARG A 6 31.09 -80.02 -26.06
CA ARG A 6 32.00 -80.33 -24.91
C ARG A 6 33.19 -79.36 -24.77
N HIS A 7 33.27 -78.67 -23.62
CA HIS A 7 34.45 -78.35 -22.77
C HIS A 7 33.93 -77.43 -21.60
N PHE A 8 33.68 -77.91 -20.37
CA PHE A 8 34.60 -78.00 -19.20
C PHE A 8 35.50 -76.76 -19.01
N ALA A 9 35.74 -76.13 -17.86
CA ALA A 9 35.14 -75.98 -16.53
C ALA A 9 36.03 -74.93 -15.80
N LEU A 10 35.57 -74.47 -14.64
CA LEU A 10 36.38 -74.07 -13.46
C LEU A 10 36.85 -72.59 -13.28
N VAL A 11 36.20 -71.94 -12.30
CA VAL A 11 36.74 -71.18 -11.14
C VAL A 11 37.90 -70.19 -11.36
N ALA A 12 37.69 -68.92 -10.98
CA ALA A 12 38.54 -68.23 -9.99
C ALA A 12 37.93 -66.88 -9.57
N VAL A 13 37.56 -66.81 -8.29
CA VAL A 13 37.42 -65.59 -7.50
C VAL A 13 38.82 -65.01 -7.28
N LEU A 14 39.03 -63.71 -7.50
CA LEU A 14 39.92 -62.91 -6.63
C LEU A 14 39.68 -61.40 -6.77
N CYS A 15 39.51 -60.78 -5.61
CA CYS A 15 39.46 -59.35 -5.33
C CYS A 15 40.73 -58.62 -5.83
N LEU A 16 40.57 -57.37 -6.27
CA LEU A 16 41.52 -56.32 -5.91
C LEU A 16 40.88 -54.93 -5.99
N LEU A 17 41.05 -54.23 -4.88
CA LEU A 17 40.61 -52.88 -4.55
C LEU A 17 41.38 -51.84 -5.38
N ALA A 18 40.69 -50.77 -5.76
CA ALA A 18 41.30 -49.45 -5.91
C ALA A 18 40.33 -48.41 -5.36
N ALA A 19 40.66 -47.92 -4.17
CA ALA A 19 40.04 -46.79 -3.51
C ALA A 19 40.59 -45.49 -4.10
N CYS A 20 39.73 -44.48 -4.27
CA CYS A 20 40.07 -43.06 -4.16
C CYS A 20 38.82 -42.24 -3.77
N HIS A 21 38.83 -41.86 -2.50
CA HIS A 21 38.15 -40.77 -1.78
C HIS A 21 37.25 -39.78 -2.53
N GLY A 22 36.02 -39.66 -2.04
CA GLY A 22 35.18 -38.46 -2.09
C GLY A 22 34.42 -38.36 -0.77
N ASP A 23 35.05 -37.68 0.19
CA ASP A 23 34.52 -37.40 1.53
C ASP A 23 33.55 -36.21 1.45
N GLY A 24 32.45 -36.24 2.20
CA GLY A 24 31.58 -35.05 2.32
C GLY A 24 30.09 -35.33 2.51
N GLY A 25 29.71 -35.62 3.74
CA GLY A 25 28.58 -34.92 4.37
C GLY A 25 27.16 -35.26 3.89
N LYS A 26 26.59 -36.28 4.53
CA LYS A 26 25.13 -36.46 4.67
C LYS A 26 24.58 -35.25 5.45
N GLN A 27 23.93 -34.31 4.77
CA GLN A 27 23.24 -33.20 5.42
C GLN A 27 21.98 -33.75 6.12
N PRO A 28 21.85 -33.63 7.45
CA PRO A 28 20.61 -33.97 8.12
C PRO A 28 19.55 -32.92 7.75
N ASP A 29 18.32 -33.38 7.48
CA ASP A 29 17.15 -32.54 7.30
C ASP A 29 17.00 -31.62 8.53
N ALA A 30 17.45 -30.38 8.39
CA ALA A 30 17.14 -29.32 9.31
C ALA A 30 15.69 -28.93 9.06
N ALA A 31 14.81 -29.29 10.00
CA ALA A 31 13.50 -28.69 10.12
C ALA A 31 13.64 -27.16 10.03
N PRO A 32 12.75 -26.47 9.29
CA PRO A 32 12.84 -25.02 9.15
C PRO A 32 12.80 -24.41 10.55
N THR A 33 13.89 -23.75 10.92
CA THR A 33 13.92 -22.86 12.07
C THR A 33 12.82 -21.84 11.82
N PRO A 34 11.85 -21.62 12.73
CA PRO A 34 11.00 -20.46 12.59
C PRO A 34 11.93 -19.25 12.64
N SER A 35 12.07 -18.54 11.51
CA SER A 35 12.52 -17.16 11.53
C SER A 35 11.75 -16.48 12.65
N PRO A 36 12.37 -15.60 13.47
CA PRO A 36 11.59 -14.85 14.43
C PRO A 36 10.56 -14.10 13.60
N VAL A 37 9.31 -14.57 13.69
CA VAL A 37 8.14 -13.77 13.42
C VAL A 37 8.48 -12.50 14.17
N ALA A 38 8.71 -11.40 13.45
CA ALA A 38 8.75 -10.12 14.09
C ALA A 38 7.45 -10.09 14.87
N THR A 39 7.56 -10.26 16.19
CA THR A 39 6.47 -10.09 17.11
C THR A 39 5.95 -8.74 16.71
N HIS A 40 4.81 -8.70 16.03
CA HIS A 40 3.95 -7.54 16.09
C HIS A 40 3.74 -7.42 17.59
N ALA A 41 4.56 -6.59 18.23
CA ALA A 41 4.27 -6.07 19.53
C ALA A 41 2.80 -5.71 19.41
N THR A 42 1.96 -6.34 20.23
CA THR A 42 0.57 -5.95 20.39
C THR A 42 0.60 -4.45 20.58
N ALA A 43 0.37 -3.73 19.47
CA ALA A 43 0.27 -2.29 19.49
C ALA A 43 -0.94 -2.06 20.37
N ALA A 44 -0.80 -1.18 21.36
CA ALA A 44 -1.86 -0.81 22.27
C ALA A 44 -3.08 -0.36 21.45
N ALA A 45 -3.97 -1.29 21.13
CA ALA A 45 -5.35 -1.03 20.82
C ALA A 45 -5.92 -0.46 22.12
N ASP A 46 -6.32 0.81 22.10
CA ASP A 46 -7.42 1.41 22.87
C ASP A 46 -7.19 2.87 23.29
N SER A 47 -6.00 3.45 23.09
CA SER A 47 -5.81 4.89 23.36
C SER A 47 -5.88 5.72 22.08
N VAL A 48 -6.86 6.62 22.01
CA VAL A 48 -6.92 7.68 21.01
C VAL A 48 -5.64 8.52 21.11
N PRO A 49 -4.88 8.71 20.02
CA PRO A 49 -3.63 9.45 20.07
C PRO A 49 -3.88 10.94 20.37
N ASP A 50 -2.88 11.60 20.95
CA ASP A 50 -2.94 13.06 21.15
C ASP A 50 -2.75 13.84 19.84
N THR A 51 -1.96 13.28 18.92
CA THR A 51 -1.78 13.76 17.55
C THR A 51 -1.89 12.58 16.59
N VAL A 52 -2.67 12.74 15.52
CA VAL A 52 -2.74 11.81 14.41
C VAL A 52 -1.60 12.11 13.43
N GLU A 53 -0.69 11.15 13.26
CA GLU A 53 0.51 11.29 12.42
C GLU A 53 0.56 10.27 11.29
N ARG A 54 -0.42 9.35 11.25
CA ARG A 54 -0.54 8.36 10.19
C ARG A 54 -1.99 8.15 9.79
N TRP A 55 -2.21 7.93 8.50
CA TRP A 55 -3.53 7.75 7.93
C TRP A 55 -4.32 6.60 8.56
N GLU A 56 -3.66 5.51 8.96
CA GLU A 56 -4.34 4.36 9.58
C GLU A 56 -4.97 4.70 10.94
N GLN A 57 -4.55 5.80 11.57
CA GLN A 57 -5.11 6.24 12.85
C GLN A 57 -6.46 6.96 12.70
N LEU A 58 -6.86 7.32 11.47
CA LEU A 58 -8.18 7.91 11.17
C LEU A 58 -9.29 6.86 11.05
N ALA A 59 -8.95 5.58 10.92
CA ALA A 59 -9.91 4.50 10.84
C ALA A 59 -9.89 3.66 12.14
N PRO A 60 -11.04 3.12 12.59
CA PRO A 60 -11.06 2.13 13.67
C PRO A 60 -10.13 0.94 13.36
N ALA A 61 -9.47 0.35 14.37
CA ALA A 61 -8.47 -0.70 14.16
C ALA A 61 -9.03 -1.97 13.47
N ASN A 62 -10.34 -2.20 13.55
CA ASN A 62 -11.05 -3.28 12.87
C ASN A 62 -11.49 -2.92 11.44
N ASP A 63 -11.29 -1.67 11.03
CA ASP A 63 -11.61 -1.13 9.73
C ASP A 63 -10.36 -1.20 8.83
N ILE A 64 -10.11 -2.40 8.30
CA ILE A 64 -8.93 -2.66 7.47
C ILE A 64 -9.23 -2.22 6.04
N TYR A 65 -8.78 -1.03 5.66
CA TYR A 65 -8.68 -0.66 4.25
C TYR A 65 -7.49 -1.37 3.60
N GLN A 66 -7.78 -2.26 2.66
CA GLN A 66 -6.79 -3.15 2.05
C GLN A 66 -6.29 -2.57 0.72
N ARG A 67 -5.49 -1.50 0.80
CA ARG A 67 -4.56 -1.10 -0.27
C ARG A 67 -3.18 -0.95 0.38
N PRO A 68 -2.08 -1.43 -0.24
CA PRO A 68 -0.75 -1.27 0.36
C PRO A 68 -0.53 0.19 0.76
N PRO A 69 0.01 0.46 1.96
CA PRO A 69 0.20 1.84 2.41
C PRO A 69 1.08 2.57 1.38
N PRO A 70 0.67 3.77 0.94
CA PRO A 70 1.49 4.56 0.04
C PRO A 70 2.84 4.83 0.70
N ARG A 71 3.92 4.57 -0.02
CA ARG A 71 5.28 4.92 0.42
C ARG A 71 5.49 6.41 0.20
N ILE A 72 5.00 7.23 1.12
CA ILE A 72 5.18 8.68 1.09
C ILE A 72 6.64 9.01 1.44
N GLY A 73 7.30 9.87 0.65
CA GLY A 73 8.68 10.33 0.92
C GLY A 73 9.81 9.46 0.37
N THR A 74 9.54 8.33 -0.28
CA THR A 74 10.52 7.75 -1.22
C THR A 74 10.40 8.47 -2.54
N ALA A 75 11.43 9.20 -2.97
CA ALA A 75 11.48 9.75 -4.32
C ALA A 75 11.10 8.63 -5.30
N TRP A 76 10.07 8.85 -6.12
CA TRP A 76 9.85 8.07 -7.34
C TRP A 76 11.01 8.38 -8.28
N ARG A 77 12.20 7.87 -7.95
CA ARG A 77 13.44 8.25 -8.60
C ARG A 77 13.67 7.40 -9.84
N GLY A 78 12.61 7.13 -10.61
CA GLY A 78 12.66 6.42 -11.88
C GLY A 78 13.53 5.16 -11.86
N ASP A 79 13.71 4.52 -10.72
CA ASP A 79 14.56 3.36 -10.59
C ASP A 79 13.78 2.18 -11.14
N ALA A 80 14.19 1.72 -12.31
CA ALA A 80 13.59 0.59 -13.00
C ALA A 80 13.49 -0.67 -12.11
N ALA A 81 14.27 -0.76 -11.02
CA ALA A 81 14.19 -1.82 -10.02
C ALA A 81 12.91 -1.80 -9.16
N VAL A 82 12.27 -0.64 -8.97
CA VAL A 82 10.96 -0.54 -8.29
C VAL A 82 9.81 -0.87 -9.25
N MET A 83 10.02 -0.69 -10.56
CA MET A 83 9.09 -1.14 -11.62
C MET A 83 9.21 -2.63 -11.95
N ASP A 84 10.34 -3.26 -11.64
CA ASP A 84 10.55 -4.71 -11.80
C ASP A 84 10.05 -5.53 -10.59
N GLN A 85 9.76 -4.86 -9.47
CA GLN A 85 8.99 -5.48 -8.40
C GLN A 85 7.52 -5.37 -8.77
N ALA A 86 6.88 -6.53 -8.95
CA ALA A 86 5.42 -6.61 -8.92
C ALA A 86 4.98 -6.03 -7.57
N ALA A 87 4.61 -4.76 -7.56
CA ALA A 87 3.80 -4.27 -6.48
C ALA A 87 2.57 -5.21 -6.44
N PRO A 88 1.98 -5.47 -5.26
CA PRO A 88 0.62 -6.00 -5.20
C PRO A 88 -0.33 -4.88 -5.66
N VAL A 89 -0.11 -4.40 -6.89
CA VAL A 89 -1.02 -3.56 -7.63
C VAL A 89 -1.95 -4.53 -8.32
N ASP A 90 -3.23 -4.35 -8.07
CA ASP A 90 -4.27 -4.94 -8.88
C ASP A 90 -4.19 -4.33 -10.28
N ASP A 91 -3.22 -4.80 -11.07
CA ASP A 91 -3.11 -4.56 -12.51
C ASP A 91 -4.05 -5.49 -13.29
N GLY A 92 -4.98 -6.16 -12.59
CA GLY A 92 -6.11 -6.79 -13.23
C GLY A 92 -6.85 -5.76 -14.10
N PRO A 93 -7.52 -6.18 -15.18
CA PRO A 93 -8.31 -5.24 -15.97
C PRO A 93 -9.25 -4.53 -15.00
N SER A 94 -9.15 -3.20 -14.92
CA SER A 94 -10.06 -2.39 -14.12
C SER A 94 -11.46 -2.75 -14.57
N VAL A 95 -12.20 -3.52 -13.76
CA VAL A 95 -13.53 -4.01 -14.12
C VAL A 95 -14.54 -3.56 -13.09
N VAL A 96 -15.67 -3.03 -13.54
CA VAL A 96 -16.85 -2.81 -12.69
C VAL A 96 -17.85 -3.90 -13.06
N ASN A 97 -18.26 -4.74 -12.09
CA ASN A 97 -19.15 -5.88 -12.31
C ASN A 97 -18.68 -6.85 -13.43
N GLY A 98 -17.35 -7.03 -13.60
CA GLY A 98 -16.78 -7.91 -14.63
C GLY A 98 -16.72 -7.31 -16.04
N MET A 99 -17.06 -6.03 -16.22
CA MET A 99 -16.91 -5.30 -17.48
C MET A 99 -15.70 -4.37 -17.42
N PRO A 100 -14.85 -4.30 -18.47
CA PRO A 100 -13.73 -3.36 -18.53
C PRO A 100 -14.22 -1.92 -18.30
N ILE A 101 -13.54 -1.19 -17.42
CA ILE A 101 -13.78 0.22 -17.16
C ILE A 101 -13.33 1.00 -18.40
N ASP A 102 -14.26 1.76 -18.97
CA ASP A 102 -13.98 2.66 -20.08
C ASP A 102 -13.23 3.90 -19.58
N HIS A 103 -11.93 3.98 -19.88
CA HIS A 103 -11.08 5.14 -19.55
C HIS A 103 -11.31 6.36 -20.47
N SER A 104 -12.23 6.27 -21.44
CA SER A 104 -12.62 7.38 -22.32
C SER A 104 -13.99 7.99 -21.97
N GLY A 105 -14.71 7.40 -21.03
CA GLY A 105 -16.00 7.88 -20.55
C GLY A 105 -15.90 8.93 -19.44
N THR A 106 -17.02 9.59 -19.12
CA THR A 106 -17.16 10.50 -17.97
C THR A 106 -17.53 9.78 -16.67
N GLN A 107 -17.66 8.46 -16.72
CA GLN A 107 -18.01 7.65 -15.56
C GLN A 107 -16.85 7.59 -14.57
N ARG A 108 -17.04 8.24 -13.43
CA ARG A 108 -16.13 8.14 -12.29
C ARG A 108 -16.36 6.83 -11.55
N ALA A 109 -15.27 6.23 -11.06
CA ALA A 109 -15.38 5.10 -10.18
C ALA A 109 -16.09 5.50 -8.88
N ALA A 110 -17.02 4.66 -8.43
CA ALA A 110 -17.74 4.90 -7.18
C ALA A 110 -16.77 4.80 -5.99
N GLN A 111 -16.93 5.72 -5.02
CA GLN A 111 -16.27 5.60 -3.73
C GLN A 111 -16.82 4.37 -2.98
N PHE A 112 -15.94 3.62 -2.34
CA PHE A 112 -16.28 2.45 -1.53
C PHE A 112 -15.46 2.45 -0.23
N GLY A 113 -15.81 1.57 0.70
CA GLY A 113 -15.16 1.47 2.01
C GLY A 113 -15.98 2.12 3.12
N SER A 114 -15.33 2.34 4.26
CA SER A 114 -15.98 2.72 5.50
C SER A 114 -16.02 4.23 5.73
N SER A 115 -17.10 4.68 6.36
CA SER A 115 -17.27 6.03 6.90
C SER A 115 -17.22 6.04 8.43
N GLN A 116 -16.73 4.96 9.07
CA GLN A 116 -16.64 4.89 10.52
C GLN A 116 -15.47 5.74 11.01
N VAL A 117 -15.74 6.56 12.01
CA VAL A 117 -14.74 7.44 12.63
C VAL A 117 -14.23 6.84 13.94
N VAL A 118 -12.99 7.18 14.30
CA VAL A 118 -12.44 6.84 15.62
C VAL A 118 -13.03 7.80 16.66
N LYS A 119 -13.82 7.25 17.60
CA LYS A 119 -14.41 8.04 18.69
C LYS A 119 -13.30 8.72 19.50
N GLY A 120 -13.39 10.04 19.66
CA GLY A 120 -12.45 10.85 20.43
C GLY A 120 -11.40 11.60 19.62
N LEU A 121 -11.41 11.48 18.28
CA LEU A 121 -10.55 12.30 17.41
C LEU A 121 -11.04 13.74 17.21
N GLU A 122 -12.28 14.06 17.59
CA GLU A 122 -12.79 15.44 17.56
C GLU A 122 -11.83 16.40 18.29
N GLY A 123 -11.41 17.45 17.59
CA GLY A 123 -10.50 18.49 18.09
C GLY A 123 -9.05 18.03 18.31
N LYS A 124 -8.70 16.76 18.06
CA LYS A 124 -7.31 16.28 18.14
C LYS A 124 -6.46 16.90 17.05
N ARG A 125 -5.17 17.05 17.32
CA ARG A 125 -4.22 17.54 16.32
C ARG A 125 -3.96 16.45 15.30
N PHE A 126 -3.60 16.86 14.10
CA PHE A 126 -3.03 15.96 13.10
C PHE A 126 -1.88 16.63 12.37
N ALA A 127 -0.98 15.81 11.83
CA ALA A 127 0.09 16.18 10.92
C ALA A 127 0.31 15.01 9.96
N LEU A 128 -0.11 15.16 8.71
CA LEU A 128 -0.13 14.09 7.72
C LEU A 128 0.53 14.54 6.43
N ASP A 129 1.31 13.66 5.83
CA ASP A 129 1.75 13.82 4.46
C ASP A 129 0.73 13.18 3.51
N GLY A 130 0.54 13.77 2.33
CA GLY A 130 -0.48 13.34 1.38
C GLY A 130 -0.50 14.20 0.12
N TYR A 131 -1.60 14.14 -0.61
CA TYR A 131 -1.77 14.78 -1.92
C TYR A 131 -3.03 15.64 -1.94
N VAL A 132 -3.01 16.65 -2.81
CA VAL A 132 -4.11 17.60 -2.98
C VAL A 132 -4.98 17.18 -4.17
N VAL A 133 -6.29 17.09 -3.92
CA VAL A 133 -7.32 17.02 -4.97
C VAL A 133 -8.13 18.32 -4.89
N PRO A 134 -7.91 19.28 -5.81
CA PRO A 134 -8.62 20.56 -5.78
C PRO A 134 -10.13 20.39 -5.94
N LEU A 135 -10.91 21.16 -5.17
CA LEU A 135 -12.37 21.27 -5.30
C LEU A 135 -12.76 22.66 -5.81
N GLU A 136 -12.24 23.72 -5.21
CA GLU A 136 -12.53 25.11 -5.59
C GLU A 136 -11.25 25.95 -5.65
N SER A 137 -11.30 26.98 -6.50
CA SER A 137 -10.26 28.00 -6.64
C SER A 137 -10.81 29.38 -6.32
N ASP A 138 -9.96 30.26 -5.79
CA ASP A 138 -10.29 31.67 -5.62
C ASP A 138 -10.28 32.46 -6.95
N ASP A 139 -10.58 33.76 -6.87
CA ASP A 139 -10.62 34.66 -8.03
C ASP A 139 -9.25 34.81 -8.74
N GLU A 140 -8.15 34.46 -8.06
CA GLU A 140 -6.79 34.48 -8.59
C GLU A 140 -6.38 33.11 -9.19
N GLY A 141 -7.27 32.12 -9.15
CA GLY A 141 -7.03 30.76 -9.64
C GLY A 141 -6.23 29.88 -8.68
N LYS A 142 -6.07 30.28 -7.41
CA LYS A 142 -5.37 29.50 -6.38
C LYS A 142 -6.36 28.55 -5.70
N VAL A 143 -5.90 27.35 -5.33
CA VAL A 143 -6.72 26.33 -4.67
C VAL A 143 -7.07 26.80 -3.26
N SER A 144 -8.37 26.93 -2.99
CA SER A 144 -8.92 27.39 -1.70
C SER A 144 -9.67 26.29 -0.95
N GLU A 145 -10.22 25.32 -1.67
CA GLU A 145 -10.89 24.14 -1.12
C GLU A 145 -10.34 22.87 -1.79
N LEU A 146 -10.09 21.83 -1.00
CA LEU A 146 -9.51 20.59 -1.49
C LEU A 146 -9.93 19.37 -0.66
N LEU A 147 -9.74 18.19 -1.26
CA LEU A 147 -9.63 16.94 -0.52
C LEU A 147 -8.15 16.58 -0.37
N PHE A 148 -7.75 16.25 0.85
CA PHE A 148 -6.43 15.74 1.16
C PHE A 148 -6.49 14.22 1.30
N VAL A 149 -5.60 13.52 0.58
CA VAL A 149 -5.69 12.08 0.38
C VAL A 149 -4.33 11.39 0.57
N PRO A 150 -4.30 10.09 0.95
CA PRO A 150 -3.05 9.40 1.27
C PRO A 150 -2.17 9.06 0.07
N PHE A 151 -2.70 9.05 -1.16
CA PHE A 151 -1.94 8.62 -2.35
C PHE A 151 -2.25 9.42 -3.61
N TYR A 152 -1.24 9.50 -4.48
CA TYR A 152 -1.33 10.12 -5.80
C TYR A 152 -2.39 9.44 -6.70
N GLY A 153 -3.08 10.24 -7.51
CA GLY A 153 -4.02 9.77 -8.51
C GLY A 153 -5.39 9.34 -7.96
N ALA A 154 -5.59 9.42 -6.64
CA ALA A 154 -6.89 9.28 -5.99
C ALA A 154 -7.95 10.16 -6.67
N CYS A 155 -9.18 9.65 -6.76
CA CYS A 155 -10.36 10.37 -7.25
C CYS A 155 -10.37 10.71 -8.76
N ILE A 156 -9.24 10.64 -9.45
CA ILE A 156 -9.11 10.99 -10.87
C ILE A 156 -8.75 9.76 -11.72
N HIS A 157 -7.74 8.99 -11.33
CA HIS A 157 -7.27 7.82 -12.09
C HIS A 157 -7.66 6.49 -11.46
N VAL A 158 -7.90 6.49 -10.15
CA VAL A 158 -8.32 5.34 -9.38
C VAL A 158 -9.51 5.72 -8.49
N PRO A 159 -10.29 4.75 -8.00
CA PRO A 159 -11.42 5.05 -7.13
C PRO A 159 -11.01 5.91 -5.92
N PRO A 160 -11.89 6.79 -5.44
CA PRO A 160 -11.64 7.57 -4.22
C PRO A 160 -11.34 6.67 -3.01
N PRO A 161 -10.47 7.10 -2.08
CA PRO A 161 -10.29 6.43 -0.79
C PRO A 161 -11.62 6.34 0.00
N PRO A 162 -11.70 5.47 1.02
CA PRO A 162 -12.82 5.46 1.96
C PRO A 162 -13.03 6.85 2.59
N PRO A 163 -14.26 7.24 2.94
CA PRO A 163 -14.54 8.54 3.56
C PRO A 163 -13.73 8.83 4.85
N ASN A 164 -13.33 7.81 5.61
CA ASN A 164 -12.48 7.95 6.80
C ASN A 164 -10.97 7.97 6.50
N GLN A 165 -10.60 8.07 5.23
CA GLN A 165 -9.23 8.23 4.73
C GLN A 165 -9.11 9.46 3.81
N ILE A 166 -10.00 10.43 3.97
CA ILE A 166 -10.00 11.71 3.25
C ILE A 166 -10.25 12.82 4.27
N LEU A 167 -9.48 13.91 4.19
CA LEU A 167 -9.80 15.16 4.88
C LEU A 167 -10.36 16.16 3.87
N HIS A 168 -11.51 16.75 4.17
CA HIS A 168 -11.96 17.98 3.52
C HIS A 168 -11.24 19.18 4.15
N VAL A 169 -10.78 20.11 3.31
CA VAL A 169 -9.94 21.23 3.76
C VAL A 169 -10.36 22.50 3.06
N VAL A 170 -10.70 23.52 3.85
CA VAL A 170 -10.85 24.91 3.38
C VAL A 170 -9.65 25.71 3.89
N LEU A 171 -8.84 26.23 2.98
CA LEU A 171 -7.60 26.94 3.31
C LEU A 171 -7.89 28.41 3.63
N ARG A 172 -7.34 28.90 4.74
CA ARG A 172 -7.33 30.34 5.06
C ARG A 172 -6.42 31.13 4.10
N THR A 173 -5.37 30.49 3.62
CA THR A 173 -4.43 31.04 2.65
C THR A 173 -4.39 30.08 1.45
N PRO A 174 -5.01 30.44 0.31
CA PRO A 174 -4.97 29.63 -0.90
C PRO A 174 -3.55 29.35 -1.38
N ILE A 175 -3.37 28.20 -2.03
CA ILE A 175 -2.08 27.78 -2.61
C ILE A 175 -2.12 27.80 -4.13
N ASP A 176 -0.98 27.97 -4.77
CA ASP A 176 -0.90 27.75 -6.22
C ASP A 176 -1.37 26.35 -6.59
N VAL A 177 -1.96 26.21 -7.78
CA VAL A 177 -2.40 24.91 -8.28
C VAL A 177 -1.21 23.95 -8.24
N PRO A 178 -1.27 22.89 -7.42
CA PRO A 178 -0.15 21.99 -7.27
C PRO A 178 -0.04 21.07 -8.48
N GLU A 179 1.17 20.60 -8.76
CA GLU A 179 1.30 19.39 -9.56
C GLU A 179 0.71 18.22 -8.76
N LEU A 180 -0.19 17.46 -9.38
CA LEU A 180 -0.98 16.45 -8.66
C LEU A 180 -0.12 15.36 -8.00
N TRP A 181 1.11 15.16 -8.47
CA TRP A 181 2.08 14.18 -7.94
C TRP A 181 3.00 14.73 -6.84
N ASP A 182 2.94 16.02 -6.53
CA ASP A 182 3.77 16.59 -5.47
C ASP A 182 3.13 16.34 -4.10
N PRO A 183 3.87 15.75 -3.13
CA PRO A 183 3.36 15.55 -1.79
C PRO A 183 3.37 16.85 -0.99
N PHE A 184 2.36 16.99 -0.14
CA PHE A 184 2.21 18.09 0.80
C PHE A 184 2.14 17.56 2.23
N HIS A 185 2.60 18.37 3.16
CA HIS A 185 2.43 18.20 4.59
C HIS A 185 1.24 19.07 5.02
N LEU A 186 0.22 18.44 5.61
CA LEU A 186 -0.97 19.10 6.14
C LEU A 186 -1.04 18.90 7.64
N GLN A 187 -1.23 19.98 8.39
CA GLN A 187 -1.42 19.94 9.83
C GLN A 187 -2.59 20.82 10.26
N GLY A 188 -3.24 20.47 11.37
CA GLY A 188 -4.39 21.20 11.88
C GLY A 188 -5.06 20.49 13.05
N ARG A 189 -6.38 20.68 13.17
CA ARG A 189 -7.25 19.92 14.07
C ARG A 189 -8.31 19.18 13.28
N LEU A 190 -8.64 17.97 13.74
CA LEU A 190 -9.71 17.17 13.14
C LEU A 190 -11.07 17.64 13.63
N HIS A 191 -11.99 17.84 12.71
CA HIS A 191 -13.42 17.97 12.97
C HIS A 191 -14.15 16.78 12.34
N LEU A 192 -15.03 16.11 13.09
CA LEU A 192 -15.84 15.03 12.60
C LEU A 192 -17.04 15.60 11.83
N ALA A 193 -17.05 15.42 10.52
CA ALA A 193 -18.10 15.93 9.64
C ALA A 193 -18.62 14.82 8.72
N ASP A 194 -19.72 15.07 8.00
CA ASP A 194 -20.15 14.23 6.88
C ASP A 194 -20.16 15.08 5.61
N PHE A 195 -18.98 15.26 5.04
CA PHE A 195 -18.79 16.05 3.83
C PHE A 195 -19.14 15.23 2.58
N LYS A 196 -19.94 15.84 1.69
CA LYS A 196 -20.38 15.23 0.43
C LYS A 196 -19.96 16.10 -0.75
N ALA A 197 -19.30 15.49 -1.73
CA ALA A 197 -19.02 16.12 -3.02
C ALA A 197 -19.18 15.09 -4.15
N ASP A 198 -19.33 15.60 -5.37
CA ASP A 198 -19.51 14.78 -6.57
C ASP A 198 -18.33 13.82 -6.81
N ILE A 199 -17.14 14.20 -6.37
CA ILE A 199 -15.91 13.43 -6.60
C ILE A 199 -15.62 12.40 -5.50
N ALA A 200 -15.90 12.74 -4.24
CA ALA A 200 -15.73 11.85 -3.08
C ALA A 200 -16.36 12.46 -1.82
N ASN A 201 -16.72 11.62 -0.86
CA ASN A 201 -17.15 12.03 0.47
C ASN A 201 -15.99 11.94 1.47
N ALA A 202 -16.04 12.73 2.54
CA ALA A 202 -15.09 12.69 3.64
C ALA A 202 -15.81 12.68 4.99
N THR A 203 -15.20 12.07 6.00
CA THR A 203 -15.72 12.05 7.38
C THR A 203 -14.91 12.89 8.35
N TYR A 204 -13.85 13.51 7.85
CA TYR A 204 -12.99 14.42 8.60
C TYR A 204 -12.85 15.73 7.83
N GLU A 205 -12.91 16.83 8.56
CA GLU A 205 -12.53 18.17 8.11
C GLU A 205 -11.26 18.60 8.84
N ALA A 206 -10.44 19.40 8.17
CA ALA A 206 -9.25 20.02 8.74
C ALA A 206 -9.53 21.46 9.18
N GLU A 207 -9.64 21.68 10.49
CA GLU A 207 -9.68 23.02 11.08
C GLU A 207 -8.28 23.57 11.29
N ASP A 208 -8.16 24.91 11.22
CA ASP A 208 -6.89 25.64 11.38
C ASP A 208 -5.76 25.06 10.51
N ALA A 209 -6.13 24.59 9.31
CA ALA A 209 -5.26 23.89 8.40
C ALA A 209 -4.10 24.76 7.93
N THR A 210 -2.89 24.22 8.03
CA THR A 210 -1.69 24.75 7.38
C THR A 210 -1.14 23.67 6.46
N ILE A 211 -0.90 24.03 5.20
CA ILE A 211 -0.39 23.12 4.18
C ILE A 211 0.93 23.65 3.63
N THR A 212 1.92 22.78 3.48
CA THR A 212 3.25 23.12 2.94
C THR A 212 3.74 22.01 2.00
N PRO A 213 4.40 22.34 0.87
CA PRO A 213 5.04 21.32 0.04
C PRO A 213 6.08 20.52 0.85
N VAL A 214 6.13 19.21 0.67
CA VAL A 214 7.21 18.38 1.20
C VAL A 214 8.44 18.62 0.34
N GLN A 215 9.51 19.14 0.93
CA GLN A 215 10.78 19.35 0.21
C GLN A 215 11.48 18.00 0.00
N GLY A 216 11.77 17.67 -1.26
CA GLY A 216 12.52 16.48 -1.66
C GLY A 216 14.04 16.64 -1.57
#